data_AF-A0A7K3GKD2-F1
#
_entry.id   AF-A0A7K3GKD2-F1
#
_cell.length_a   1.000
_cell.length_b   1.000
_cell.length_c   1.000
_cell.angle_alpha   90.00
_cell.angle_beta   90.00
_cell.angle_gamma   90.00
#
_symmetry.space_group_name_H-M   'P 1'
#
loop_
_entity.id
_entity.type
_entity.pdbx_description
1 polymer ?
#
loop_
_entity_poly.entity_id
_entity_poly.type
_entity_poly.pdbx_seq_one_letter_code
_entity_poly.pdbx_strand_id
1 'polypeptide(L)'
;MWLTEKGLHRSTPGTQDQFQAVGDRAREHQRPTVGMAADAVGDRYFLSGLYTGDLRAGRVIVESAGGPLAATVVRLPGTPGWGAWYAELPLRGSLAVHRVILYDERGREVTSLRPARP
;
A
#
# COMPACT_ATOMS: atom_id res chain seq x y z
N MET A 1 2.96 -1.72 -11.94
CA MET A 1 2.43 -0.62 -11.10
C MET A 1 3.33 0.59 -11.26
N TRP A 2 2.78 1.80 -11.38
CA TRP A 2 3.57 3.03 -11.46
C TRP A 2 2.84 4.21 -10.80
N LEU A 3 3.59 5.27 -10.47
CA LEU A 3 3.06 6.51 -9.91
C LEU A 3 3.11 7.63 -10.95
N THR A 4 2.09 8.48 -10.92
CA THR A 4 2.11 9.81 -11.52
C THR A 4 1.84 10.82 -10.41
N GLU A 5 2.08 12.10 -10.63
CA GLU A 5 1.70 13.15 -9.68
C GLU A 5 0.23 13.08 -9.25
N LYS A 6 -0.65 12.59 -10.14
CA LYS A 6 -2.09 12.49 -9.91
C LYS A 6 -2.51 11.25 -9.11
N GLY A 7 -1.70 10.20 -9.09
CA GLY A 7 -2.04 9.00 -8.35
C GLY A 7 -1.34 7.73 -8.83
N LEU A 8 -1.89 6.61 -8.38
CA LEU A 8 -1.34 5.28 -8.58
C LEU A 8 -2.04 4.57 -9.74
N HIS A 9 -1.25 4.04 -10.67
CA HIS A 9 -1.73 3.16 -11.73
C HIS A 9 -1.30 1.71 -11.46
N ARG A 10 -2.26 0.79 -11.56
CA ARG A 10 -2.05 -0.65 -11.39
C ARG A 10 -2.57 -1.37 -12.63
N SER A 11 -1.80 -2.33 -13.09
CA SER A 11 -2.17 -3.21 -14.20
C SER A 11 -1.82 -4.63 -13.76
N THR A 12 -2.81 -5.51 -13.74
CA THR A 12 -2.61 -6.94 -13.44
C THR A 12 -3.26 -7.79 -14.53
N PRO A 13 -2.71 -8.97 -14.86
CA PRO A 13 -3.25 -9.83 -15.90
C PRO A 13 -4.76 -10.08 -15.74
N GLY A 14 -5.51 -9.93 -16.82
CA GLY A 14 -6.96 -10.21 -16.84
C GLY A 14 -7.84 -9.11 -16.23
N THR A 15 -7.27 -8.00 -15.77
CA THR A 15 -8.04 -6.82 -15.34
C THR A 15 -7.67 -5.60 -16.19
N GLN A 16 -8.62 -4.68 -16.36
CA GLN A 16 -8.33 -3.38 -16.95
C GLN A 16 -7.39 -2.58 -16.03
N ASP A 17 -6.66 -1.64 -16.63
CA ASP A 17 -5.84 -0.71 -15.89
C ASP A 17 -6.67 0.04 -14.85
N GLN A 18 -6.24 -0.04 -13.60
CA GLN A 18 -6.88 0.61 -12.47
C GLN A 18 -6.11 1.86 -12.10
N PHE A 19 -6.84 2.96 -11.88
CA PHE A 19 -6.28 4.22 -11.40
C PHE A 19 -6.87 4.58 -10.04
N GLN A 20 -6.00 4.79 -9.07
CA GLN A 20 -6.37 5.33 -7.76
C GLN A 20 -5.83 6.75 -7.64
N ALA A 21 -6.73 7.73 -7.74
CA ALA A 21 -6.40 9.14 -7.61
C ALA A 21 -5.93 9.46 -6.19
N VAL A 22 -4.87 10.26 -6.09
CA VAL A 22 -4.55 10.98 -4.86
C VAL A 22 -5.27 12.31 -4.95
N GLY A 23 -6.34 12.47 -4.14
CA GLY A 23 -7.08 13.72 -4.06
C GLY A 23 -6.24 14.84 -3.46
N ASP A 24 -6.57 16.09 -3.76
CA ASP A 24 -5.83 17.26 -3.25
C ASP A 24 -5.75 17.28 -1.72
N ARG A 25 -6.85 16.85 -1.05
CA ARG A 25 -6.85 16.66 0.40
C ARG A 25 -5.78 15.69 0.88
N ALA A 26 -5.50 14.60 0.18
CA ALA A 26 -4.45 13.66 0.59
C ALA A 26 -3.04 14.29 0.52
N ARG A 27 -2.84 15.29 -0.34
CA ARG A 27 -1.60 16.09 -0.42
C ARG A 27 -1.52 17.15 0.70
N GLU A 28 -2.68 17.63 1.18
CA GLU A 28 -2.79 18.61 2.28
C GLU A 28 -2.89 17.96 3.68
N HIS A 29 -3.27 16.69 3.75
CA HIS A 29 -3.48 15.98 5.02
C HIS A 29 -2.15 15.66 5.69
N GLN A 30 -1.86 16.35 6.79
CA GLN A 30 -0.71 16.05 7.64
C GLN A 30 -0.83 14.70 8.35
N ARG A 31 -2.06 14.23 8.63
CA ARG A 31 -2.26 12.96 9.36
C ARG A 31 -1.94 11.77 8.47
N PRO A 32 -1.00 10.91 8.87
CA PRO A 32 -0.62 9.77 8.06
C PRO A 32 -1.71 8.72 7.89
N THR A 33 -1.89 8.26 6.65
CA THR A 33 -2.81 7.17 6.31
C THR A 33 -2.11 6.08 5.51
N VAL A 34 -2.63 4.86 5.58
CA VAL A 34 -2.21 3.74 4.73
C VAL A 34 -3.45 2.98 4.27
N GLY A 35 -3.56 2.79 2.96
CA GLY A 35 -4.61 2.01 2.31
C GLY A 35 -4.12 0.63 1.89
N MET A 36 -5.06 -0.24 1.53
CA MET A 36 -4.80 -1.55 0.95
C MET A 36 -5.89 -1.92 -0.06
N ALA A 37 -5.45 -2.51 -1.16
CA ALA A 37 -6.25 -3.23 -2.14
C ALA A 37 -5.56 -4.58 -2.42
N ALA A 38 -6.36 -5.58 -2.77
CA ALA A 38 -5.89 -6.93 -3.06
C ALA A 38 -6.49 -7.39 -4.39
N ASP A 39 -5.63 -7.88 -5.29
CA ASP A 39 -6.03 -8.46 -6.56
C ASP A 39 -5.52 -9.91 -6.61
N ALA A 40 -6.39 -10.87 -6.94
CA ALA A 40 -5.97 -12.25 -7.18
C ALA A 40 -5.37 -12.37 -8.59
N VAL A 41 -4.12 -12.82 -8.68
CA VAL A 41 -3.36 -12.91 -9.93
C VAL A 41 -2.73 -14.30 -10.02
N GLY A 42 -3.38 -15.22 -10.73
CA GLY A 42 -2.93 -16.60 -10.81
C GLY A 42 -2.96 -17.29 -9.44
N ASP A 43 -1.80 -17.73 -8.94
CA ASP A 43 -1.62 -18.45 -7.68
C ASP A 43 -1.16 -17.54 -6.51
N ARG A 44 -1.32 -16.22 -6.65
CA ARG A 44 -0.92 -15.22 -5.64
C ARG A 44 -1.94 -14.09 -5.51
N TYR A 45 -1.94 -13.45 -4.37
CA TYR A 45 -2.52 -12.14 -4.15
C TYR A 45 -1.45 -11.06 -4.39
N PHE A 46 -1.75 -10.11 -5.26
CA PHE A 46 -1.03 -8.86 -5.39
C PHE A 46 -1.66 -7.84 -4.45
N LEU A 47 -0.95 -7.48 -3.38
CA LEU A 47 -1.35 -6.44 -2.44
C LEU A 47 -0.71 -5.12 -2.83
N SER A 48 -1.47 -4.04 -2.74
CA SER A 48 -0.93 -2.69 -2.96
C SER A 48 -1.75 -1.64 -2.25
N GLY A 49 -1.20 -0.44 -2.09
CA GLY A 49 -1.96 0.66 -1.51
C GLY A 49 -1.22 1.98 -1.58
N LEU A 50 -1.98 3.06 -1.41
CA LEU A 50 -1.45 4.40 -1.20
C LEU A 50 -1.16 4.63 0.29
N TYR A 51 -0.14 5.43 0.57
CA TYR A 51 0.03 6.08 1.86
C TYR A 51 0.14 7.59 1.66
N THR A 52 -0.32 8.35 2.65
CA THR A 52 -0.31 9.83 2.64
C THR A 52 0.23 10.34 3.97
N GLY A 53 0.69 11.58 4.00
CA GLY A 53 1.13 12.29 5.20
C GLY A 53 2.51 12.93 5.02
N ASP A 54 2.80 13.92 5.86
CA ASP A 54 4.11 14.56 5.94
C ASP A 54 5.11 13.64 6.67
N LEU A 55 5.56 12.61 5.96
CA LEU A 55 6.49 11.64 6.48
C LEU A 55 7.48 11.15 5.41
N ARG A 56 8.68 10.81 5.88
CA ARG A 56 9.60 9.98 5.12
C ARG A 56 9.27 8.52 5.41
N ALA A 57 8.40 7.92 4.58
CA ALA A 57 8.07 6.51 4.68
C ALA A 57 9.37 5.70 4.62
N GLY A 58 9.53 4.71 5.51
CA GLY A 58 10.68 3.81 5.53
C GLY A 58 10.30 2.46 4.95
N ARG A 59 9.28 1.82 5.54
CA ARG A 59 8.81 0.48 5.17
C ARG A 59 7.32 0.31 5.43
N VAL A 60 6.70 -0.61 4.73
CA VAL A 60 5.36 -1.12 5.04
C VAL A 60 5.47 -2.59 5.43
N ILE A 61 4.81 -2.97 6.53
CA ILE A 61 4.71 -4.37 6.97
C ILE A 61 3.25 -4.81 6.87
N VAL A 62 3.01 -5.94 6.22
CA VAL A 62 1.71 -6.59 6.14
C VAL A 62 1.71 -7.78 7.11
N GLU A 63 0.92 -7.70 8.17
CA GLU A 63 0.71 -8.82 9.07
C GLU A 63 -0.37 -9.72 8.47
N SER A 64 0.02 -10.92 8.03
CA SER A 64 -0.88 -11.91 7.45
C SER A 64 -0.91 -13.19 8.29
N ALA A 65 -1.84 -14.10 7.99
CA ALA A 65 -1.88 -15.42 8.63
C ALA A 65 -0.60 -16.24 8.39
N GLY A 66 0.12 -16.00 7.29
CA GLY A 66 1.41 -16.63 7.00
C GLY A 66 2.60 -15.97 7.72
N GLY A 67 2.35 -14.95 8.55
CA GLY A 67 3.37 -14.13 9.20
C GLY A 67 3.51 -12.73 8.59
N PRO A 68 4.41 -11.91 9.14
CA PRO A 68 4.68 -10.56 8.65
C PRO A 68 5.44 -10.59 7.32
N LEU A 69 5.00 -9.77 6.38
CA LEU A 69 5.61 -9.57 5.06
C LEU A 69 6.10 -8.12 4.94
N ALA A 70 7.36 -7.95 4.56
CA ALA A 70 7.88 -6.64 4.18
C ALA A 70 7.44 -6.30 2.74
N ALA A 71 6.77 -5.17 2.59
CA ALA A 71 6.34 -4.65 1.31
C ALA A 71 7.38 -3.71 0.69
N THR A 72 7.36 -3.59 -0.63
CA THR A 72 8.16 -2.62 -1.37
C THR A 72 7.46 -1.27 -1.36
N VAL A 73 8.18 -0.22 -0.98
CA VAL A 73 7.70 1.18 -1.01
C VAL A 73 8.13 1.83 -2.33
N VAL A 74 7.19 2.52 -2.99
CA VAL A 74 7.39 3.25 -4.25
C VAL A 74 7.08 4.72 -4.02
N ARG A 75 7.98 5.61 -4.44
CA ARG A 75 7.91 7.06 -4.19
C ARG A 75 8.09 7.83 -5.47
N LEU A 76 7.44 8.99 -5.56
CA LEU A 76 7.85 10.01 -6.52
C LEU A 76 9.03 10.81 -5.94
N PRO A 77 9.92 11.34 -6.80
CA PRO A 77 10.89 12.34 -6.39
C PRO A 77 10.22 13.60 -5.80
N GLY A 78 10.93 14.37 -4.96
CA GLY A 78 10.48 15.70 -4.54
C GLY A 78 9.55 15.78 -3.31
N THR A 79 9.44 14.72 -2.51
CA THR A 79 8.67 14.69 -1.24
C THR A 79 7.21 15.16 -1.38
N PRO A 80 6.37 14.45 -2.14
CA PRO A 80 5.00 14.88 -2.43
C PRO A 80 3.99 14.68 -1.28
N GLY A 81 4.43 14.21 -0.10
CA GLY A 81 3.54 13.88 1.02
C GLY A 81 2.71 12.61 0.82
N TRP A 82 3.05 11.78 -0.16
CA TRP A 82 2.40 10.49 -0.40
C TRP A 82 3.30 9.53 -1.18
N GLY A 83 2.89 8.28 -1.26
CA GLY A 83 3.50 7.28 -2.15
C GLY A 83 2.63 6.02 -2.21
N ALA A 84 3.19 4.95 -2.76
CA ALA A 84 2.53 3.66 -2.80
C ALA A 84 3.41 2.56 -2.23
N TRP A 85 2.80 1.39 -2.03
CA TRP A 85 3.51 0.19 -1.67
C TRP A 85 2.88 -1.02 -2.38
N TYR A 86 3.63 -2.10 -2.50
CA TYR A 86 3.11 -3.38 -2.97
C TYR A 86 3.81 -4.57 -2.32
N ALA A 87 3.12 -5.71 -2.30
CA ALA A 87 3.64 -6.98 -1.81
C ALA A 87 2.92 -8.14 -2.51
N GLU A 88 3.52 -9.33 -2.47
CA GLU A 88 2.92 -10.54 -3.03
C GLU A 88 2.76 -11.60 -1.94
N LEU A 89 1.59 -12.23 -1.88
CA LEU A 89 1.30 -13.33 -0.98
C LEU A 89 0.86 -14.55 -1.80
N PRO A 90 1.40 -15.75 -1.53
CA PRO A 90 0.87 -16.97 -2.14
C PRO A 90 -0.61 -17.17 -1.83
N LEU A 91 -1.40 -17.60 -2.81
CA LEU A 91 -2.82 -17.87 -2.67
C LEU A 91 -2.99 -19.25 -2.02
N ARG A 92 -2.97 -19.27 -0.68
CA ARG A 92 -3.20 -20.47 0.14
C ARG A 92 -4.50 -20.31 0.90
N GLY A 93 -5.62 -20.53 0.22
CA GLY A 93 -6.96 -20.30 0.77
C GLY A 93 -7.36 -18.82 0.75
N SER A 94 -8.17 -18.41 1.73
CA SER A 94 -8.66 -17.03 1.81
C SER A 94 -7.58 -16.05 2.25
N LEU A 95 -7.59 -14.84 1.68
CA LEU A 95 -6.71 -13.76 2.10
C LEU A 95 -7.00 -13.36 3.55
N ALA A 96 -6.04 -13.56 4.42
CA ALA A 96 -6.10 -13.14 5.81
C ALA A 96 -4.99 -12.12 6.10
N VAL A 97 -5.31 -10.84 5.94
CA VAL A 97 -4.47 -9.71 6.38
C VAL A 97 -5.06 -9.14 7.67
N HIS A 98 -4.27 -9.15 8.74
CA HIS A 98 -4.67 -8.65 10.06
C HIS A 98 -4.39 -7.15 10.20
N ARG A 99 -3.28 -6.69 9.61
CA ARG A 99 -2.84 -5.31 9.71
C ARG A 99 -1.91 -4.93 8.57
N VAL A 100 -1.96 -3.67 8.18
CA VAL A 100 -0.95 -3.02 7.34
C VAL A 100 -0.38 -1.86 8.14
N ILE A 101 0.94 -1.85 8.31
CA ILE A 101 1.62 -0.90 9.19
C ILE A 101 2.61 -0.09 8.37
N LEU A 102 2.51 1.23 8.45
CA LEU A 102 3.48 2.14 7.86
C LEU A 102 4.48 2.59 8.93
N TYR A 103 5.76 2.42 8.62
CA TYR A 103 6.86 2.91 9.45
C TYR A 103 7.59 4.06 8.74
N ASP A 104 8.13 5.00 9.51
CA ASP A 104 9.07 6.00 9.01
C ASP A 104 10.48 5.41 8.81
N GLU A 105 11.39 6.18 8.20
CA GLU A 105 12.81 5.79 8.00
C GLU A 105 13.57 5.53 9.32
N ARG A 106 13.04 5.99 10.47
CA ARG A 106 13.60 5.74 11.80
C ARG A 106 13.04 4.47 12.44
N GLY A 107 12.17 3.75 11.73
CA GLY A 107 11.55 2.52 12.21
C GLY A 107 10.41 2.75 13.21
N ARG A 108 9.91 3.98 13.35
CA ARG A 108 8.75 4.27 14.20
C ARG A 108 7.48 3.96 13.44
N GLU A 109 6.53 3.30 14.09
CA GLU A 109 5.20 3.14 13.54
C GLU A 109 4.51 4.50 13.43
N VAL A 110 3.95 4.79 12.27
CA VAL A 110 3.34 6.09 11.97
C VAL A 110 1.82 5.97 11.90
N THR A 111 1.33 4.93 11.25
CA THR A 111 -0.11 4.65 11.11
C THR A 111 -0.31 3.20 10.73
N SER A 112 -1.55 2.72 10.87
CA SER A 112 -1.91 1.37 10.47
C SER A 112 -3.36 1.26 10.02
N LEU A 113 -3.59 0.31 9.12
CA LEU A 113 -4.91 -0.13 8.71
C LEU A 113 -5.17 -1.54 9.26
N ARG A 114 -6.37 -1.78 9.77
CA ARG A 114 -6.90 -3.13 9.97
C ARG A 114 -7.96 -3.38 8.89
N PRO A 115 -7.66 -4.20 7.87
CA PRO A 115 -8.64 -4.51 6.85
C PRO A 115 -9.87 -5.18 7.47
N ALA A 116 -11.05 -4.88 6.92
CA ALA A 116 -12.24 -5.63 7.27
C ALA A 116 -12.02 -7.10 6.92
N ARG A 117 -12.48 -8.02 7.78
CA ARG A 117 -12.55 -9.43 7.39
C ARG A 117 -13.58 -9.52 6.25
N PRO A 118 -13.26 -10.23 5.15
CA PRO A 118 -14.25 -10.52 4.12
C PRO A 118 -15.44 -11.30 4.69
#